data_AF-A0A2M9Z827-F1
#
_entry.id   AF-A0A2M9Z827-F1
#
_cell.length_a   1.000
_cell.length_b   1.000
_cell.length_c   1.000
_cell.angle_alpha   90.00
_cell.angle_beta   90.00
_cell.angle_gamma   90.00
#
_symmetry.space_group_name_H-M   'P 1'
#
loop_
_entity.id
_entity.type
_entity.pdbx_description
1 polymer ?
#
loop_
_entity_poly.entity_id
_entity_poly.type
_entity_poly.pdbx_seq_one_letter_code
_entity_poly.pdbx_strand_id
1 'polypeptide(L)'
;MLRNWEKDSRLSLSVEAYFRSGDTGEFLTEASEWIWSFGRFRFGLDEDDCAEIVLHFVKDAEHILKNFRDQGYRNFPAFFTSCIRNRSLNERRKKSRRSRSEFITDALYEERFKNPREIPFWKEILEERDRSLKLVRSALEELEPRVSLIVKMKHRISLDLREVRVLNRKLREIPISLREYYREDEDEITRRRLQRKRAVDRLGELYQILNNADFTNLDKWKDCRAGWMSRRSSVPEEKSFRKIAYYLGASEHTIRRYYYGAIVSFRKRMELKNIDLREAA
;
A
#
# COMPACT_ATOMS: atom_id res chain seq x y z
N MET A 1 -15.47 12.63 22.94
CA MET A 1 -15.45 13.53 21.77
C MET A 1 -16.52 14.57 21.97
N LEU A 2 -16.16 15.87 22.04
CA LEU A 2 -17.13 16.97 22.13
C LEU A 2 -18.04 16.97 20.89
N ARG A 3 -19.32 17.29 21.09
CA ARG A 3 -20.30 17.41 19.99
C ARG A 3 -19.99 18.67 19.18
N ASN A 4 -20.29 18.67 17.88
CA ASN A 4 -19.92 19.77 16.98
C ASN A 4 -20.42 21.15 17.45
N TRP A 5 -21.62 21.23 18.03
CA TRP A 5 -22.18 22.48 18.54
C TRP A 5 -21.42 23.06 19.75
N GLU A 6 -20.81 22.21 20.59
CA GLU A 6 -20.01 22.64 21.75
C GLU A 6 -18.70 23.29 21.28
N LYS A 7 -18.10 22.75 20.20
CA LYS A 7 -16.89 23.31 19.59
C LYS A 7 -17.16 24.65 18.92
N ASP A 8 -18.28 24.75 18.19
CA ASP A 8 -18.70 26.00 17.56
C ASP A 8 -18.96 27.10 18.60
N SER A 9 -19.56 26.72 19.74
CA SER A 9 -19.79 27.64 20.86
C SER A 9 -18.49 28.09 21.52
N ARG A 10 -17.53 27.19 21.76
CA ARG A 10 -16.22 27.55 22.35
C ARG A 10 -15.44 28.51 21.47
N LEU A 11 -15.39 28.25 20.17
CA LEU A 11 -14.71 29.14 19.23
C LEU A 11 -15.39 30.51 19.13
N SER A 12 -16.72 30.56 19.19
CA SER A 12 -17.45 31.83 19.16
C SER A 12 -17.20 32.64 20.45
N LEU A 13 -17.15 31.96 21.60
CA LEU A 13 -16.86 32.59 22.90
C LEU A 13 -15.43 33.11 22.99
N SER A 14 -14.44 32.40 22.45
CA SER A 14 -13.05 32.88 22.45
C SER A 14 -12.84 34.12 21.58
N VAL A 15 -13.64 34.27 20.52
CA VAL A 15 -13.67 35.48 19.69
C VAL A 15 -14.34 36.65 20.40
N GLU A 16 -15.45 36.40 21.11
CA GLU A 16 -16.06 37.43 21.95
C GLU A 16 -15.13 37.88 23.07
N ALA A 17 -14.41 36.95 23.68
CA ALA A 17 -13.39 37.24 24.70
C ALA A 17 -12.30 38.15 24.12
N TYR A 18 -11.77 37.82 22.93
CA TYR A 18 -10.81 38.68 22.22
C TYR A 18 -11.35 40.10 21.99
N PHE A 19 -12.61 40.26 21.53
CA PHE A 19 -13.15 41.60 21.31
C PHE A 19 -13.38 42.40 22.61
N ARG A 20 -13.40 41.74 23.78
CA ARG A 20 -13.50 42.39 25.09
C ARG A 20 -12.13 42.72 25.70
N SER A 21 -11.17 41.79 25.61
CA SER A 21 -9.88 41.90 26.30
C SER A 21 -8.72 42.33 25.41
N GLY A 22 -8.84 42.15 24.09
CA GLY A 22 -7.75 42.28 23.12
C GLY A 22 -6.76 41.12 23.13
N ASP A 23 -6.94 40.12 23.99
CA ASP A 23 -6.03 38.97 24.11
C ASP A 23 -6.38 37.86 23.10
N THR A 24 -5.39 37.45 22.30
CA THR A 24 -5.54 36.41 21.26
C THR A 24 -5.30 35.00 21.79
N GLY A 25 -4.81 34.82 23.02
CA GLY A 25 -4.38 33.52 23.55
C GLY A 25 -5.45 32.42 23.51
N GLU A 26 -6.64 32.71 24.05
CA GLU A 26 -7.77 31.77 24.05
C GLU A 26 -8.25 31.46 22.63
N PHE A 27 -8.31 32.47 21.77
CA PHE A 27 -8.67 32.29 20.36
C PHE A 27 -7.68 31.38 19.65
N LEU A 28 -6.37 31.58 19.80
CA LEU A 28 -5.35 30.79 19.14
C LEU A 28 -5.36 29.32 19.57
N THR A 29 -5.67 29.07 20.84
CA THR A 29 -5.78 27.71 21.37
C THR A 29 -6.94 26.98 20.72
N GLU A 30 -8.14 27.56 20.74
CA GLU A 30 -9.34 26.99 20.10
C GLU A 30 -9.17 26.87 18.58
N ALA A 31 -8.61 27.89 17.93
CA ALA A 31 -8.33 27.91 16.51
C ALA A 31 -7.38 26.78 16.09
N SER A 32 -6.34 26.51 16.87
CA SER A 32 -5.37 25.45 16.59
C SER A 32 -6.04 24.06 16.62
N GLU A 33 -6.82 23.76 17.66
CA GLU A 33 -7.57 22.49 17.75
C GLU A 33 -8.52 22.32 16.56
N TRP A 34 -9.14 23.42 16.13
CA TRP A 34 -10.05 23.42 15.01
C TRP A 34 -9.34 23.16 13.68
N ILE A 35 -8.20 23.84 13.43
CA ILE A 35 -7.35 23.60 12.25
C ILE A 35 -6.89 22.14 12.20
N TRP A 36 -6.42 21.59 13.32
CA TRP A 36 -5.99 20.19 13.37
C TRP A 36 -7.13 19.22 13.07
N SER A 37 -8.32 19.47 13.62
CA SER A 37 -9.49 18.61 13.40
C SER A 37 -9.99 18.66 11.95
N PHE A 38 -10.09 19.85 11.35
CA PHE A 38 -10.56 19.98 9.96
C PHE A 38 -9.47 19.63 8.95
N GLY A 39 -8.22 20.03 9.20
CA GLY A 39 -7.08 19.78 8.34
C GLY A 39 -6.83 18.30 8.12
N ARG A 40 -6.73 17.51 9.20
CA ARG A 40 -6.50 16.06 9.12
C ARG A 40 -7.73 15.31 8.60
N PHE A 41 -8.90 15.51 9.20
CA PHE A 41 -10.06 14.66 8.91
C PHE A 41 -10.84 15.07 7.65
N ARG A 42 -10.94 16.36 7.35
CA ARG A 42 -11.73 16.85 6.21
C ARG A 42 -10.88 17.12 4.98
N PHE A 43 -9.66 17.62 5.16
CA PHE A 43 -8.79 18.02 4.07
C PHE A 43 -7.59 17.09 3.88
N GLY A 44 -7.46 16.01 4.65
CA GLY A 44 -6.41 15.00 4.47
C GLY A 44 -4.99 15.58 4.43
N LEU A 45 -4.75 16.65 5.20
CA LEU A 45 -3.43 17.27 5.32
C LEU A 45 -2.54 16.44 6.25
N ASP A 46 -1.24 16.45 5.97
CA ASP A 46 -0.23 15.86 6.85
C ASP A 46 0.04 16.77 8.07
N GLU A 47 0.88 16.30 8.99
CA GLU A 47 1.13 17.04 10.24
C GLU A 47 1.86 18.36 9.99
N ASP A 48 2.78 18.38 9.04
CA ASP A 48 3.57 19.57 8.67
C ASP A 48 2.69 20.62 7.98
N ASP A 49 1.85 20.20 7.02
CA ASP A 49 0.89 21.07 6.33
C ASP A 49 -0.10 21.70 7.35
N CYS A 50 -0.54 20.94 8.35
CA CYS A 50 -1.39 21.47 9.42
C CYS A 50 -0.65 22.48 10.29
N ALA A 51 0.60 22.21 10.65
CA ALA A 51 1.42 23.11 11.46
C ALA A 51 1.70 24.44 10.73
N GLU A 52 1.96 24.40 9.42
CA GLU A 52 2.15 25.60 8.60
C GLU A 52 0.88 26.47 8.58
N ILE A 53 -0.30 25.85 8.48
CA ILE A 53 -1.57 26.56 8.56
C ILE A 53 -1.74 27.19 9.95
N VAL A 54 -1.49 26.47 11.04
CA VAL A 54 -1.58 27.04 12.40
C VAL A 54 -0.64 28.23 12.55
N LEU A 55 0.61 28.13 12.12
CA LEU A 55 1.58 29.23 12.19
C LEU A 55 1.11 30.46 11.41
N HIS A 56 0.45 30.27 10.28
CA HIS A 56 -0.14 31.37 9.52
C HIS A 56 -1.27 32.06 10.30
N PHE A 57 -2.14 31.30 10.95
CA PHE A 57 -3.21 31.87 11.77
C PHE A 57 -2.69 32.55 13.04
N VAL A 58 -1.58 32.07 13.62
CA VAL A 58 -0.89 32.75 14.73
C VAL A 58 -0.35 34.10 14.29
N LYS A 59 0.27 34.18 13.10
CA LYS A 59 0.83 35.43 12.57
C LYS A 59 -0.24 36.44 12.17
N ASP A 60 -1.35 36.00 11.62
CA ASP A 60 -2.38 36.86 11.05
C ASP A 60 -3.67 36.93 11.90
N ALA A 61 -3.61 36.51 13.17
CA ALA A 61 -4.79 36.38 14.05
C ALA A 61 -5.63 37.65 14.11
N GLU A 62 -4.99 38.78 14.41
CA GLU A 62 -5.66 40.08 14.52
C GLU A 62 -6.29 40.51 13.20
N HIS A 63 -5.61 40.27 12.07
CA HIS A 63 -6.12 40.63 10.76
C HIS A 63 -7.37 39.80 10.41
N ILE A 64 -7.39 38.51 10.76
CA ILE A 64 -8.52 37.61 10.52
C ILE A 64 -9.73 38.01 11.37
N LEU A 65 -9.50 38.32 12.65
CA LEU A 65 -10.55 38.77 13.57
C LEU A 65 -11.10 40.14 13.16
N LYS A 66 -10.24 41.05 12.71
CA LYS A 66 -10.63 42.34 12.15
C LYS A 66 -11.45 42.18 10.87
N ASN A 67 -11.01 41.34 9.93
CA ASN A 67 -11.76 41.05 8.71
C ASN A 67 -13.14 40.45 9.00
N PHE A 68 -13.25 39.57 10.02
CA PHE A 68 -14.54 39.05 10.46
C PHE A 68 -15.51 40.16 10.87
N ARG A 69 -15.01 41.12 11.67
CA ARG A 69 -15.79 42.24 12.19
C ARG A 69 -16.14 43.26 11.10
N ASP A 70 -15.15 43.67 10.30
CA ASP A 70 -15.29 44.73 9.29
C ASP A 70 -16.25 44.33 8.16
N GLN A 71 -16.32 43.04 7.83
CA GLN A 71 -17.25 42.52 6.82
C GLN A 71 -18.62 42.12 7.38
N GLY A 72 -18.87 42.31 8.68
CA GLY A 72 -20.18 42.10 9.30
C GLY A 72 -20.65 40.65 9.31
N TYR A 73 -19.73 39.68 9.36
CA TYR A 73 -20.08 38.27 9.42
C TYR A 73 -20.73 37.91 10.77
N ARG A 74 -21.78 37.07 10.74
CA ARG A 74 -22.52 36.66 11.96
C ARG A 74 -22.10 35.33 12.55
N ASN A 75 -21.49 34.45 11.75
CA ASN A 75 -21.11 33.09 12.15
C ASN A 75 -19.60 32.92 12.00
N PHE A 76 -18.89 33.08 13.10
CA PHE A 76 -17.43 32.97 13.13
C PHE A 76 -16.94 31.56 12.77
N PRO A 77 -17.50 30.46 13.32
CA PRO A 77 -17.16 29.12 12.89
C PRO A 77 -17.22 28.91 11.36
N ALA A 78 -18.33 29.32 10.72
CA ALA A 78 -18.48 29.16 9.28
C ALA A 78 -17.45 29.99 8.48
N PHE A 79 -17.19 31.23 8.92
CA PHE A 79 -16.16 32.09 8.36
C PHE A 79 -14.77 31.43 8.48
N PHE A 80 -14.41 30.97 9.66
CA PHE A 80 -13.10 30.43 9.94
C PHE A 80 -12.88 29.06 9.25
N THR A 81 -13.91 28.23 9.12
CA THR A 81 -13.84 27.01 8.30
C THR A 81 -13.51 27.32 6.84
N SER A 82 -14.05 28.44 6.32
CA SER A 82 -13.78 28.89 4.96
C SER A 82 -12.34 29.40 4.81
N CYS A 83 -11.81 30.09 5.82
CA CYS A 83 -10.40 30.47 5.87
C CYS A 83 -9.48 29.25 5.85
N ILE A 84 -9.75 28.23 6.68
CA ILE A 84 -9.00 26.97 6.69
C ILE A 84 -9.03 26.33 5.30
N ARG A 85 -10.23 26.16 4.72
CA ARG A 85 -10.40 25.53 3.40
C ARG A 85 -9.54 26.22 2.34
N ASN A 86 -9.59 27.55 2.27
CA ASN A 86 -8.84 28.32 1.28
C ASN A 86 -7.33 28.14 1.46
N ARG A 87 -6.85 28.07 2.71
CA ARG A 87 -5.43 27.82 2.98
C ARG A 87 -5.01 26.40 2.66
N SER A 88 -5.80 25.40 3.03
CA SER A 88 -5.56 24.01 2.65
C SER A 88 -5.49 23.82 1.13
N LEU A 89 -6.34 24.53 0.37
CA LEU A 89 -6.29 24.51 -1.10
C LEU A 89 -5.03 25.19 -1.66
N ASN A 90 -4.57 26.28 -1.04
CA ASN A 90 -3.34 26.96 -1.44
C ASN A 90 -2.10 26.10 -1.17
N GLU A 91 -2.03 25.42 -0.02
CA GLU A 91 -0.94 24.49 0.27
C GLU A 91 -0.89 23.33 -0.73
N ARG A 92 -2.04 22.74 -1.05
CA ARG A 92 -2.12 21.72 -2.11
C ARG A 92 -1.63 22.24 -3.47
N ARG A 93 -1.96 23.48 -3.83
CA ARG A 93 -1.48 24.11 -5.07
C ARG A 93 0.02 24.35 -5.04
N LYS A 94 0.60 24.78 -3.91
CA LYS A 94 2.05 24.93 -3.74
C LYS A 94 2.76 23.57 -3.88
N LYS A 95 2.26 22.53 -3.21
CA LYS A 95 2.80 21.16 -3.26
C LYS A 95 2.78 20.61 -4.69
N SER A 96 1.67 20.80 -5.42
CA SER A 96 1.57 20.39 -6.83
C SER A 96 2.50 21.18 -7.77
N ARG A 97 2.85 22.42 -7.44
CA ARG A 97 3.83 23.21 -8.21
C ARG A 97 5.26 22.75 -7.91
N ARG A 98 5.59 22.53 -6.63
CA ARG A 98 6.90 22.00 -6.19
C ARG A 98 7.17 20.62 -6.78
N SER A 99 6.19 19.72 -6.72
CA SER A 99 6.33 18.38 -7.30
C SER A 99 6.60 18.44 -8.80
N ARG A 100 6.05 19.42 -9.54
CA ARG A 100 6.34 19.63 -10.97
C ARG A 100 7.71 20.24 -11.24
N SER A 101 8.22 21.08 -10.34
CA SER A 101 9.56 21.66 -10.48
C SER A 101 10.68 20.73 -10.02
N GLU A 102 10.41 19.83 -9.07
CA GLU A 102 11.36 18.80 -8.62
C GLU A 102 11.70 17.81 -9.75
N PHE A 103 10.76 17.54 -10.67
CA PHE A 103 11.05 16.81 -11.92
C PHE A 103 12.06 17.52 -12.84
N ILE A 104 12.27 18.84 -12.70
CA ILE A 104 13.20 19.60 -13.55
C ILE A 104 14.62 19.54 -12.99
N THR A 105 14.77 19.36 -11.67
CA THR A 105 16.08 19.09 -11.03
C THR A 105 16.58 17.66 -11.25
N ASP A 106 15.74 16.76 -11.76
CA ASP A 106 16.10 15.38 -12.10
C ASP A 106 16.94 15.26 -13.38
N ALA A 107 17.13 16.31 -14.18
CA ALA A 107 18.00 16.23 -15.37
C ALA A 107 19.46 15.82 -15.01
N LEU A 108 19.93 16.17 -13.81
CA LEU A 108 21.22 15.73 -13.27
C LEU A 108 21.18 14.31 -12.65
N TYR A 109 19.98 13.82 -12.28
CA TYR A 109 19.75 12.46 -11.78
C TYR A 109 19.55 11.44 -12.91
N GLU A 110 18.93 11.83 -14.03
CA GLU A 110 18.73 10.98 -15.23
C GLU A 110 20.06 10.57 -15.87
N GLU A 111 21.08 11.44 -15.86
CA GLU A 111 22.42 11.08 -16.34
C GLU A 111 23.15 10.08 -15.43
N ARG A 112 22.94 10.15 -14.10
CA ARG A 112 23.60 9.27 -13.12
C ARG A 112 22.88 7.95 -12.92
N PHE A 113 21.56 7.92 -13.10
CA PHE A 113 20.74 6.73 -12.95
C PHE A 113 19.90 6.55 -14.21
N LYS A 114 20.56 6.09 -15.29
CA LYS A 114 19.87 5.66 -16.51
C LYS A 114 18.69 4.77 -16.13
N ASN A 115 17.55 5.01 -16.77
CA ASN A 115 16.35 4.19 -16.58
C ASN A 115 16.76 2.72 -16.71
N PRO A 116 16.48 1.85 -15.71
CA PRO A 116 16.85 0.45 -15.77
C PRO A 116 16.39 -0.22 -17.07
N ARG A 117 15.29 0.25 -17.68
CA ARG A 117 14.78 -0.27 -18.95
C ARG A 117 15.66 0.02 -20.18
N GLU A 118 16.56 0.98 -20.09
CA GLU A 118 17.46 1.41 -21.17
C GLU A 118 18.85 0.76 -21.05
N ILE A 119 19.13 0.09 -19.93
CA ILE A 119 20.36 -0.66 -19.72
C ILE A 119 20.22 -2.03 -20.40
N PRO A 120 21.12 -2.42 -21.32
CA PRO A 120 20.98 -3.66 -22.12
C PRO A 120 20.71 -4.92 -21.28
N PHE A 121 21.46 -5.12 -20.19
CA PHE A 121 21.28 -6.23 -19.26
C PHE A 121 19.86 -6.33 -18.69
N TRP A 122 19.32 -5.21 -18.23
CA TRP A 122 17.97 -5.16 -17.65
C TRP A 122 16.89 -5.25 -18.72
N LYS A 123 17.15 -4.73 -19.92
CA LYS A 123 16.25 -4.87 -21.06
C LYS A 123 16.07 -6.32 -21.46
N GLU A 124 17.14 -7.11 -21.56
CA GLU A 124 17.08 -8.54 -21.84
C GLU A 124 16.28 -9.30 -20.77
N ILE A 125 16.53 -9.03 -19.49
CA ILE A 125 15.78 -9.64 -18.37
C ILE A 125 14.29 -9.28 -18.43
N LEU A 126 13.96 -8.02 -18.74
CA LEU A 126 12.58 -7.57 -18.84
C LEU A 126 11.87 -8.20 -20.05
N GLU A 127 12.54 -8.31 -21.19
CA GLU A 127 12.01 -8.98 -22.37
C GLU A 127 11.78 -10.48 -22.13
N GLU A 128 12.72 -11.16 -21.47
CA GLU A 128 12.59 -12.58 -21.10
C GLU A 128 11.44 -12.79 -20.11
N ARG A 129 11.31 -11.89 -19.12
CA ARG A 129 10.18 -11.88 -18.19
C ARG A 129 8.86 -11.70 -18.96
N ASP A 130 8.78 -10.76 -19.88
CA ASP A 130 7.55 -10.48 -20.65
C ASP A 130 7.17 -11.65 -21.56
N ARG A 131 8.16 -12.32 -22.19
CA ARG A 131 7.93 -13.56 -22.95
C ARG A 131 7.40 -14.67 -22.03
N SER A 132 8.02 -14.85 -20.86
CA SER A 132 7.58 -15.82 -19.85
C SER A 132 6.16 -15.54 -19.36
N LEU A 133 5.83 -14.27 -19.09
CA LEU A 133 4.48 -13.86 -18.68
C LEU A 133 3.44 -14.11 -19.78
N LYS A 134 3.77 -13.84 -21.05
CA LYS A 134 2.87 -14.15 -22.18
C LYS A 134 2.62 -15.65 -22.31
N LEU A 135 3.65 -16.48 -22.16
CA LEU A 135 3.53 -17.94 -22.19
C LEU A 135 2.66 -18.46 -21.03
N VAL A 136 2.85 -17.93 -19.82
CA VAL A 136 2.02 -18.30 -18.67
C VAL A 136 0.57 -17.87 -18.88
N ARG A 137 0.33 -16.66 -19.42
CA ARG A 137 -1.03 -16.18 -19.71
C ARG A 137 -1.74 -17.04 -20.75
N SER A 138 -1.11 -17.32 -21.89
CA SER A 138 -1.72 -18.17 -22.93
C SER A 138 -2.02 -19.57 -22.42
N ALA A 139 -1.10 -20.14 -21.64
CA ALA A 139 -1.30 -21.44 -21.01
C ALA A 139 -2.50 -21.42 -20.03
N LEU A 140 -2.63 -20.38 -19.20
CA LEU A 140 -3.76 -20.23 -18.26
C LEU A 140 -5.10 -19.98 -18.95
N GLU A 141 -5.11 -19.34 -20.13
CA GLU A 141 -6.32 -19.10 -20.94
C GLU A 141 -6.86 -20.38 -21.59
N GLU A 142 -5.98 -21.33 -21.93
CA GLU A 142 -6.36 -22.63 -22.50
C GLU A 142 -6.94 -23.62 -21.46
N LEU A 143 -6.94 -23.27 -20.17
CA LEU A 143 -7.52 -24.09 -19.12
C LEU A 143 -9.02 -23.84 -18.96
N GLU A 144 -9.74 -24.85 -18.46
CA GLU A 144 -11.10 -24.64 -17.98
C GLU A 144 -11.11 -23.53 -16.90
N PRO A 145 -12.05 -22.56 -16.93
CA PRO A 145 -12.05 -21.40 -16.04
C PRO A 145 -11.95 -21.72 -14.55
N ARG A 146 -12.53 -22.86 -14.12
CA ARG A 146 -12.45 -23.33 -12.72
C ARG A 146 -11.04 -23.79 -12.35
N VAL A 147 -10.36 -24.47 -13.26
CA VAL A 147 -8.99 -24.95 -13.07
C VAL A 147 -8.00 -23.79 -13.14
N SER A 148 -8.20 -22.85 -14.07
CA SER A 148 -7.40 -21.61 -14.17
C SER A 148 -7.51 -20.78 -12.89
N LEU A 149 -8.72 -20.59 -12.36
CA LEU A 149 -8.96 -19.94 -11.08
C LEU A 149 -8.19 -20.60 -9.93
N ILE A 150 -8.19 -21.94 -9.85
CA ILE A 150 -7.44 -22.68 -8.81
C ILE A 150 -5.94 -22.42 -8.92
N VAL A 151 -5.38 -22.50 -10.13
CA VAL A 151 -3.95 -22.26 -10.37
C VAL A 151 -3.57 -20.82 -10.04
N LYS A 152 -4.37 -19.84 -10.47
CA LYS A 152 -4.12 -18.42 -10.18
C LYS A 152 -4.27 -18.11 -8.69
N MET A 153 -5.27 -18.66 -8.00
CA MET A 153 -5.40 -18.54 -6.54
C MET A 153 -4.23 -19.22 -5.81
N LYS A 154 -3.75 -20.35 -6.32
CA LYS A 154 -2.61 -21.07 -5.77
C LYS A 154 -1.37 -20.22 -5.87
N HIS A 155 -1.05 -19.61 -6.99
CA HIS A 155 0.18 -18.82 -7.18
C HIS A 155 0.01 -17.30 -6.99
N ARG A 156 -1.15 -16.84 -6.49
CA ARG A 156 -1.48 -15.41 -6.32
C ARG A 156 -1.33 -14.58 -7.60
N ILE A 157 -1.68 -15.18 -8.73
CA ILE A 157 -1.75 -14.49 -10.03
C ILE A 157 -3.06 -13.69 -10.08
N SER A 158 -3.02 -12.54 -10.74
CA SER A 158 -4.21 -11.69 -10.95
C SER A 158 -5.32 -12.45 -11.67
N LEU A 159 -6.54 -12.35 -11.14
CA LEU A 159 -7.72 -12.97 -11.72
C LEU A 159 -8.34 -12.09 -12.81
N ASP A 160 -8.87 -12.73 -13.85
CA ASP A 160 -9.63 -12.05 -14.89
C ASP A 160 -11.07 -11.81 -14.43
N LEU A 161 -11.78 -10.89 -15.09
CA LEU A 161 -13.17 -10.54 -14.72
C LEU A 161 -14.10 -11.75 -14.66
N ARG A 162 -13.91 -12.75 -15.54
CA ARG A 162 -14.70 -14.00 -15.54
C ARG A 162 -14.45 -14.81 -14.26
N GLU A 163 -13.20 -14.96 -13.88
CA GLU A 163 -12.76 -15.69 -12.70
C GLU A 163 -13.19 -14.98 -11.41
N VAL A 164 -13.09 -13.64 -11.39
CA VAL A 164 -13.60 -12.81 -10.29
C VAL A 164 -15.11 -13.02 -10.09
N ARG A 165 -15.90 -13.10 -11.18
CA ARG A 165 -17.33 -13.40 -11.07
C ARG A 165 -17.60 -14.79 -10.50
N VAL A 166 -16.83 -15.80 -10.92
CA VAL A 166 -16.94 -17.18 -10.39
C VAL A 166 -16.58 -17.21 -8.91
N LEU A 167 -15.47 -16.58 -8.53
CA LEU A 167 -15.02 -16.49 -7.15
C LEU A 167 -16.06 -15.75 -6.28
N ASN A 168 -16.56 -14.61 -6.73
CA ASN A 168 -17.56 -13.83 -6.00
C ASN A 168 -18.86 -14.64 -5.79
N ARG A 169 -19.28 -15.45 -6.77
CA ARG A 169 -20.41 -16.35 -6.60
C ARG A 169 -20.15 -17.38 -5.50
N LYS A 170 -18.94 -17.94 -5.44
CA LYS A 170 -18.55 -18.91 -4.41
C LYS A 170 -18.40 -18.29 -3.03
N LEU A 171 -17.81 -17.11 -2.92
CA LEU A 171 -17.65 -16.41 -1.65
C LEU A 171 -19.00 -16.01 -1.01
N ARG A 172 -20.02 -15.72 -1.82
CA ARG A 172 -21.40 -15.49 -1.34
C ARG A 172 -22.02 -16.71 -0.67
N GLU A 173 -21.56 -17.93 -0.98
CA GLU A 173 -22.00 -19.15 -0.30
C GLU A 173 -21.41 -19.24 1.13
N ILE A 174 -20.35 -18.49 1.44
CA ILE A 174 -19.54 -18.61 2.68
C ILE A 174 -19.45 -17.26 3.42
N PRO A 175 -20.58 -16.56 3.57
CA PRO A 175 -20.76 -15.12 3.88
C PRO A 175 -19.52 -14.20 3.85
N ILE A 176 -18.65 -14.31 2.85
CA ILE A 176 -17.44 -13.49 2.72
C ILE A 176 -17.61 -12.58 1.51
N SER A 177 -17.36 -11.29 1.68
CA SER A 177 -17.33 -10.37 0.54
C SER A 177 -16.02 -10.52 -0.24
N LEU A 178 -16.06 -10.21 -1.54
CA LEU A 178 -14.85 -10.18 -2.37
C LEU A 178 -13.80 -9.22 -1.81
N ARG A 179 -14.22 -8.10 -1.22
CA ARG A 179 -13.33 -7.12 -0.59
C ARG A 179 -12.64 -7.70 0.65
N GLU A 180 -13.37 -8.42 1.49
CA GLU A 180 -12.79 -9.10 2.65
C GLU A 180 -11.81 -10.19 2.24
N TYR A 181 -12.11 -10.96 1.19
CA TYR A 181 -11.18 -11.94 0.64
C TYR A 181 -9.83 -11.32 0.27
N TYR A 182 -9.82 -10.20 -0.46
CA TYR A 182 -8.57 -9.53 -0.84
C TYR A 182 -7.86 -8.91 0.36
N ARG A 183 -8.61 -8.32 1.30
CA ARG A 183 -8.03 -7.77 2.55
C ARG A 183 -7.32 -8.86 3.37
N GLU A 184 -7.98 -10.00 3.58
CA GLU A 184 -7.36 -11.14 4.28
C GLU A 184 -6.11 -11.67 3.58
N ASP A 185 -6.10 -11.62 2.24
CA ASP A 185 -4.96 -12.05 1.44
C ASP A 185 -3.77 -11.09 1.60
N GLU A 186 -4.02 -9.77 1.58
CA GLU A 186 -3.02 -8.73 1.84
C GLU A 186 -2.49 -8.77 3.27
N ASP A 187 -3.36 -8.96 4.26
CA ASP A 187 -2.98 -9.09 5.67
C ASP A 187 -2.10 -10.30 5.90
N GLU A 188 -2.40 -11.43 5.25
CA GLU A 188 -1.59 -12.64 5.33
C GLU A 188 -0.21 -12.43 4.71
N ILE A 189 -0.14 -11.79 3.53
CA ILE A 189 1.13 -11.43 2.89
C ILE A 189 1.96 -10.54 3.81
N THR A 190 1.34 -9.51 4.38
CA THR A 190 1.99 -8.55 5.28
C THR A 190 2.51 -9.24 6.54
N ARG A 191 1.69 -10.10 7.18
CA ARG A 191 2.09 -10.88 8.35
C ARG A 191 3.27 -11.80 8.05
N ARG A 192 3.25 -12.51 6.92
CA ARG A 192 4.37 -13.38 6.50
C ARG A 192 5.64 -12.59 6.21
N ARG A 193 5.53 -11.44 5.55
CA ARG A 193 6.66 -10.52 5.31
C ARG A 193 7.27 -10.04 6.63
N LEU A 194 6.45 -9.65 7.60
CA LEU A 194 6.90 -9.23 8.93
C LEU A 194 7.56 -10.38 9.70
N GLN A 195 7.00 -11.59 9.67
CA GLN A 195 7.61 -12.77 10.26
C GLN A 195 8.98 -13.09 9.64
N ARG A 196 9.10 -12.99 8.31
CA ARG A 196 10.39 -13.15 7.62
C ARG A 196 11.37 -12.08 8.06
N LYS A 197 10.98 -10.81 8.08
CA LYS A 197 11.83 -9.71 8.53
C LYS A 197 12.37 -9.99 9.94
N ARG A 198 11.49 -10.30 10.90
CA ARG A 198 11.90 -10.69 12.27
C ARG A 198 12.85 -11.89 12.31
N ALA A 199 12.64 -12.88 11.44
CA ALA A 199 13.49 -14.06 11.38
C ALA A 199 14.87 -13.76 10.79
N VAL A 200 14.95 -12.85 9.82
CA VAL A 200 16.20 -12.33 9.25
C VAL A 200 16.93 -11.44 10.27
N ASP A 201 16.21 -10.57 10.98
CA ASP A 201 16.78 -9.69 12.01
C ASP A 201 17.39 -10.51 13.15
N ARG A 202 16.67 -11.52 13.66
CA ARG A 202 17.19 -12.47 14.67
C ARG A 202 18.40 -13.24 14.19
N LEU A 203 18.45 -13.63 12.92
CA LEU A 203 19.65 -14.23 12.35
C LEU A 203 20.82 -13.26 12.30
N GLY A 204 20.56 -11.99 11.98
CA GLY A 204 21.55 -10.93 12.01
C GLY A 204 22.12 -10.72 13.42
N GLU A 205 21.26 -10.67 14.44
CA GLU A 205 21.65 -10.58 15.86
C GLU A 205 22.48 -11.78 16.30
N LEU A 206 22.02 -13.01 16.01
CA LEU A 206 22.76 -14.23 16.32
C LEU A 206 24.12 -14.25 15.61
N TYR A 207 24.21 -13.74 14.40
CA TYR A 207 25.45 -13.65 13.64
C TYR A 207 26.43 -12.63 14.24
N GLN A 208 25.95 -11.48 14.72
CA GLN A 208 26.80 -10.53 15.43
C GLN A 208 27.34 -11.12 16.74
N ILE A 209 26.51 -11.84 17.49
CA ILE A 209 26.93 -12.55 18.71
C ILE A 209 27.98 -13.61 18.37
N LEU A 210 27.80 -14.35 17.28
CA LEU A 210 28.71 -15.43 16.86
C LEU A 210 30.06 -14.90 16.35
N ASN A 211 30.07 -13.78 15.61
CA ASN A 211 31.31 -13.16 15.11
C ASN A 211 32.15 -12.53 16.24
N ASN A 212 31.52 -12.16 17.35
CA ASN A 212 32.19 -11.59 18.51
C ASN A 212 32.69 -12.65 19.52
N ALA A 213 32.45 -13.94 19.25
CA ALA A 213 32.83 -15.05 20.10
C ALA A 213 33.76 -16.03 19.35
N ASP A 214 34.87 -16.42 19.97
CA ASP A 214 35.84 -17.37 19.40
C ASP A 214 35.24 -18.79 19.32
N PHE A 215 34.49 -19.07 18.25
CA PHE A 215 33.88 -20.39 18.01
C PHE A 215 34.59 -21.18 16.91
N THR A 216 35.03 -22.38 17.28
CA THR A 216 35.73 -23.37 16.43
C THR A 216 34.86 -24.03 15.35
N ASN A 217 33.57 -23.67 15.21
CA ASN A 217 32.62 -24.29 14.28
C ASN A 217 31.96 -23.30 13.30
N LEU A 218 32.66 -22.22 12.94
CA LEU A 218 32.14 -21.15 12.08
C LEU A 218 31.62 -21.67 10.72
N ASP A 219 32.29 -22.65 10.11
CA ASP A 219 31.95 -23.16 8.78
C ASP A 219 30.69 -24.04 8.77
N LYS A 220 30.49 -24.89 9.77
CA LYS A 220 29.22 -25.64 9.94
C LYS A 220 28.02 -24.70 10.09
N TRP A 221 28.24 -23.52 10.67
CA TRP A 221 27.21 -22.50 10.82
C TRP A 221 26.93 -21.74 9.52
N LYS A 222 27.94 -21.46 8.69
CA LYS A 222 27.77 -20.91 7.34
C LYS A 222 26.94 -21.86 6.46
N ASP A 223 27.19 -23.16 6.55
CA ASP A 223 26.44 -24.17 5.79
C ASP A 223 24.99 -24.28 6.27
N CYS A 224 24.78 -24.29 7.59
CA CYS A 224 23.43 -24.21 8.18
C CYS A 224 22.69 -22.94 7.73
N ARG A 225 23.37 -21.79 7.64
CA ARG A 225 22.81 -20.54 7.13
C ARG A 225 22.46 -20.64 5.65
N ALA A 226 23.34 -21.19 4.81
CA ALA A 226 23.07 -21.39 3.38
C ALA A 226 21.84 -22.30 3.18
N GLY A 227 21.75 -23.38 3.96
CA GLY A 227 20.60 -24.28 3.96
C GLY A 227 19.32 -23.62 4.50
N TRP A 228 19.42 -22.75 5.51
CA TRP A 228 18.24 -22.06 6.06
C TRP A 228 17.76 -20.93 5.14
N MET A 229 18.69 -20.16 4.56
CA MET A 229 18.42 -19.17 3.53
C MET A 229 17.81 -19.83 2.29
N SER A 230 18.28 -21.00 1.84
CA SER A 230 17.68 -21.69 0.68
C SER A 230 16.30 -22.29 0.97
N ARG A 231 16.08 -22.81 2.19
CA ARG A 231 14.79 -23.39 2.61
C ARG A 231 13.72 -22.34 2.94
N ARG A 232 14.11 -21.10 3.27
CA ARG A 232 13.18 -20.00 3.63
C ARG A 232 13.25 -18.77 2.71
N SER A 233 14.11 -18.76 1.68
CA SER A 233 14.17 -17.69 0.68
C SER A 233 12.86 -17.53 -0.07
N SER A 234 12.12 -18.61 -0.25
CA SER A 234 10.75 -18.62 -0.73
C SER A 234 9.80 -18.45 0.46
N VAL A 235 9.21 -17.26 0.59
CA VAL A 235 7.85 -17.19 1.13
C VAL A 235 7.06 -18.20 0.31
N PRO A 236 6.17 -19.06 0.87
CA PRO A 236 5.25 -19.77 0.00
C PRO A 236 4.44 -18.67 -0.68
N GLU A 237 4.86 -18.29 -1.89
CA GLU A 237 4.12 -17.45 -2.82
C GLU A 237 2.73 -18.06 -2.95
N GLU A 238 2.67 -19.36 -2.76
CA GLU A 238 1.49 -20.14 -2.92
C GLU A 238 0.54 -20.16 -1.70
N LYS A 239 -0.75 -20.06 -2.01
CA LYS A 239 -1.86 -20.27 -1.08
C LYS A 239 -1.99 -21.75 -0.72
N SER A 240 -2.48 -22.07 0.48
CA SER A 240 -2.68 -23.47 0.87
C SER A 240 -3.91 -24.06 0.16
N PHE A 241 -3.85 -25.34 -0.22
CA PHE A 241 -4.99 -26.01 -0.87
C PHE A 241 -6.23 -26.01 0.03
N ARG A 242 -6.05 -26.19 1.35
CA ARG A 242 -7.13 -26.08 2.33
C ARG A 242 -7.84 -24.73 2.29
N LYS A 243 -7.08 -23.62 2.14
CA LYS A 243 -7.65 -22.26 2.10
C LYS A 243 -8.35 -21.98 0.77
N ILE A 244 -7.81 -22.49 -0.35
CA ILE A 244 -8.48 -22.42 -1.66
C ILE A 244 -9.79 -23.23 -1.63
N ALA A 245 -9.74 -24.45 -1.07
CA ALA A 245 -10.88 -25.33 -0.92
C ALA A 245 -11.99 -24.69 -0.08
N TYR A 246 -11.62 -24.03 1.02
CA TYR A 246 -12.53 -23.20 1.81
C TYR A 246 -13.22 -22.15 0.95
N TYR A 247 -12.49 -21.25 0.27
CA TYR A 247 -13.12 -20.17 -0.51
C TYR A 247 -13.95 -20.63 -1.72
N LEU A 248 -13.66 -21.81 -2.26
CA LEU A 248 -14.39 -22.38 -3.40
C LEU A 248 -15.53 -23.32 -2.98
N GLY A 249 -15.71 -23.57 -1.67
CA GLY A 249 -16.73 -24.49 -1.16
C GLY A 249 -16.50 -25.93 -1.64
N ALA A 250 -15.24 -26.36 -1.76
CA ALA A 250 -14.85 -27.66 -2.28
C ALA A 250 -13.99 -28.44 -1.28
N SER A 251 -13.79 -29.74 -1.51
CA SER A 251 -12.85 -30.53 -0.72
C SER A 251 -11.40 -30.25 -1.15
N GLU A 252 -10.46 -30.33 -0.20
CA GLU A 252 -9.04 -30.15 -0.50
C GLU A 252 -8.53 -31.15 -1.55
N HIS A 253 -9.02 -32.40 -1.49
CA HIS A 253 -8.67 -33.44 -2.46
C HIS A 253 -9.06 -33.05 -3.89
N THR A 254 -10.25 -32.50 -4.08
CA THR A 254 -10.74 -32.06 -5.38
C THR A 254 -9.89 -30.91 -5.94
N ILE A 255 -9.58 -29.91 -5.11
CA ILE A 255 -8.70 -28.79 -5.51
C ILE A 255 -7.31 -29.30 -5.90
N ARG A 256 -6.75 -30.23 -5.11
CA ARG A 256 -5.43 -30.81 -5.35
C ARG A 256 -5.40 -31.61 -6.66
N ARG A 257 -6.44 -32.39 -6.93
CA ARG A 257 -6.59 -33.15 -8.18
C ARG A 257 -6.65 -32.23 -9.40
N TYR A 258 -7.46 -31.17 -9.36
CA TYR A 258 -7.53 -30.20 -10.45
C TYR A 258 -6.21 -29.46 -10.65
N TYR A 259 -5.56 -29.04 -9.56
CA TYR A 259 -4.27 -28.35 -9.63
C TYR A 259 -3.19 -29.24 -10.26
N TYR A 260 -2.95 -30.44 -9.74
CA TYR A 260 -1.91 -31.30 -10.29
C TYR A 260 -2.25 -31.82 -11.68
N GLY A 261 -3.53 -32.03 -12.00
CA GLY A 261 -3.99 -32.30 -13.36
C GLY A 261 -3.61 -31.18 -14.33
N ALA A 262 -3.81 -29.92 -13.92
CA ALA A 262 -3.39 -28.76 -14.69
C ALA A 262 -1.87 -28.73 -14.89
N ILE A 263 -1.08 -28.90 -13.83
CA ILE A 263 0.39 -28.89 -13.89
C ILE A 263 0.92 -29.99 -14.81
N VAL A 264 0.37 -31.20 -14.74
CA VAL A 264 0.76 -32.31 -15.63
C VAL A 264 0.40 -31.98 -17.08
N SER A 265 -0.80 -31.44 -17.32
CA SER A 265 -1.21 -31.04 -18.67
C SER A 265 -0.32 -29.93 -19.24
N PHE A 266 0.13 -28.99 -18.40
CA PHE A 266 1.07 -27.95 -18.79
C PHE A 266 2.44 -28.49 -19.16
N ARG A 267 2.98 -29.41 -18.35
CA ARG A 267 4.27 -30.05 -18.66
C ARG A 267 4.22 -30.80 -19.99
N LYS A 268 3.17 -31.60 -20.23
CA LYS A 268 2.99 -32.31 -21.49
C LYS A 268 2.90 -31.36 -22.70
N ARG A 269 2.16 -30.24 -22.59
CA ARG A 269 2.05 -29.25 -23.68
C ARG A 269 3.38 -28.53 -23.93
N MET A 270 4.13 -28.22 -22.88
CA MET A 270 5.47 -27.63 -23.01
C MET A 270 6.44 -28.59 -23.67
N GLU A 271 6.40 -29.88 -23.30
CA GLU A 271 7.19 -30.93 -23.95
C GLU A 271 6.84 -31.07 -25.44
N LEU A 272 5.55 -31.08 -25.80
CA LEU A 272 5.09 -31.13 -27.19
C LEU A 272 5.52 -29.89 -28.01
N LYS A 273 5.35 -28.67 -27.47
CA LYS A 273 5.80 -27.43 -28.14
C LYS A 273 7.32 -27.40 -28.32
N ASN A 274 8.08 -27.97 -27.39
CA ASN A 274 9.53 -28.11 -27.53
C ASN A 274 9.94 -29.16 -28.57
N ILE A 275 9.10 -30.16 -28.85
CA ILE A 275 9.30 -31.13 -29.92
C ILE A 275 9.00 -30.47 -31.28
N ASP A 276 7.87 -29.78 -31.41
CA ASP A 276 7.49 -29.05 -32.65
C ASP A 276 8.55 -28.00 -33.05
N LEU A 277 9.12 -27.27 -32.08
CA LEU A 277 10.18 -26.29 -32.33
C LEU A 277 11.52 -26.92 -32.74
N ARG A 278 11.76 -28.18 -32.38
CA ARG A 278 12.97 -28.94 -32.77
C ARG A 278 12.81 -29.64 -34.12
N GLU A 279 11.60 -30.00 -34.51
CA GLU A 279 11.30 -30.57 -35.83
C GLU A 279 11.19 -29.49 -36.93
N ALA A 280 10.92 -28.25 -36.55
CA ALA A 280 10.85 -27.09 -37.45
C ALA A 280 12.19 -26.33 -37.64
N ALA A 281 13.28 -26.77 -36.99
CA ALA A 281 14.62 -26.18 -37.05
C ALA A 281 15.59 -27.11 -37.80
#